data_AF-A0AAD5EZY1-F1
#
_entry.id   AF-A0AAD5EZY1-F1
#
_cell.length_a   1.000
_cell.length_b   1.000
_cell.length_c   1.000
_cell.angle_alpha   90.00
_cell.angle_beta   90.00
_cell.angle_gamma   90.00
#
_symmetry.space_group_name_H-M   'P 1'
#
loop_
_entity.id
_entity.type
_entity.pdbx_description
1 polymer ?
#
loop_
_entity_poly.entity_id
_entity_poly.type
_entity_poly.pdbx_seq_one_letter_code
_entity_poly.pdbx_strand_id
1 'polypeptide(L)'
;MDPFSFLAGRIPPRLVQSYTLSRHQVAAVFEKTAIIIQSLPSIKAEGHRLLIYIKDTACAREAHGMLQRARFNTFDFSDPCHSPGERASGLAKFNDPANSEFDVLITSYQRGAGEGNFHGACRRGLIVQLPDDVQTLYKARKSLNHIGQTEAPRWITMYINYSYDAHDEFRLAQQEARMIIEDPELHQSLSTDFTVPRIDERITGQHRLICAYEILQQIQLTGFSKYPRARMCWDEMDMPEAKLEGQFYAAVGRFLMANPTTTDKFTKETMEVIALRWEPGKELTMDHVVGNCPARPNGVKIYTCVKPGKGRGML
;
A
#
# COMPACT_ATOMS: atom_id res chain seq x y z
N MET A 1 -9.09 9.29 -38.39
CA MET A 1 -9.37 7.85 -38.20
C MET A 1 -9.26 7.57 -36.72
N ASP A 2 -10.32 7.03 -36.14
CA ASP A 2 -10.45 6.78 -34.70
C ASP A 2 -9.65 5.51 -34.30
N PRO A 3 -8.60 5.61 -33.47
CA PRO A 3 -7.79 4.46 -33.04
C PRO A 3 -8.51 3.55 -32.02
N PHE A 4 -9.74 3.86 -31.60
CA PHE A 4 -10.45 3.11 -30.55
C PHE A 4 -11.38 1.99 -31.07
N SER A 5 -11.27 1.59 -32.33
CA SER A 5 -12.16 0.61 -32.95
C SER A 5 -11.58 -0.81 -33.02
N PHE A 6 -11.26 -1.45 -31.88
CA PHE A 6 -11.12 -2.92 -31.81
C PHE A 6 -11.64 -3.49 -30.49
N LEU A 7 -12.96 -3.48 -30.34
CA LEU A 7 -13.70 -4.35 -29.42
C LEU A 7 -14.83 -5.04 -30.18
N ALA A 8 -14.57 -6.25 -30.69
CA ALA A 8 -15.62 -7.21 -30.99
C ALA A 8 -15.03 -8.62 -31.11
N GLY A 9 -15.33 -9.52 -30.17
CA GLY A 9 -15.13 -10.96 -30.37
C GLY A 9 -14.71 -11.78 -29.16
N ARG A 10 -15.64 -11.96 -28.21
CA ARG A 10 -15.75 -12.97 -27.14
C ARG A 10 -14.53 -13.91 -26.91
N ILE A 11 -13.86 -13.74 -25.76
CA ILE A 11 -12.94 -14.72 -25.17
C ILE A 11 -13.69 -15.52 -24.08
N PRO A 12 -13.56 -16.86 -24.02
CA PRO A 12 -14.32 -17.68 -23.08
C PRO A 12 -13.96 -17.44 -21.60
N PRO A 13 -14.90 -17.67 -20.65
CA PRO A 13 -14.86 -17.15 -19.28
C PRO A 13 -13.69 -17.63 -18.39
N ARG A 14 -12.95 -18.66 -18.79
CA ARG A 14 -11.86 -19.24 -17.98
C ARG A 14 -10.45 -18.75 -18.31
N LEU A 15 -10.30 -17.85 -19.28
CA LEU A 15 -9.01 -17.23 -19.64
C LEU A 15 -8.95 -15.71 -19.43
N VAL A 16 -10.04 -15.08 -18.97
CA VAL A 16 -10.15 -13.62 -18.81
C VAL A 16 -9.56 -13.12 -17.47
N GLN A 17 -9.47 -13.98 -16.45
CA GLN A 17 -8.95 -13.54 -15.14
C GLN A 17 -7.42 -13.37 -15.13
N SER A 18 -6.64 -14.20 -15.83
CA SER A 18 -5.18 -14.04 -15.86
C SER A 18 -4.68 -12.98 -16.86
N TYR A 19 -5.40 -12.76 -17.97
CA TYR A 19 -4.98 -11.81 -19.02
C TYR A 19 -5.35 -10.35 -18.76
N THR A 20 -6.40 -10.09 -17.97
CA THR A 20 -6.83 -8.72 -17.66
C THR A 20 -5.99 -8.10 -16.52
N LEU A 21 -5.53 -8.93 -15.58
CA LEU A 21 -4.69 -8.51 -14.45
C LEU A 21 -3.30 -7.98 -14.88
N SER A 22 -2.67 -8.62 -15.86
CA SER A 22 -1.33 -8.25 -16.35
C SER A 22 -1.29 -6.88 -17.07
N ARG A 23 -2.34 -6.52 -17.82
CA ARG A 23 -2.38 -5.22 -18.51
C ARG A 23 -2.51 -4.03 -17.57
N HIS A 24 -3.19 -4.17 -16.42
CA HIS A 24 -3.38 -3.05 -15.48
C HIS A 24 -2.13 -2.77 -14.66
N GLN A 25 -1.39 -3.80 -14.24
CA GLN A 25 -0.20 -3.59 -13.39
C GLN A 25 0.98 -2.99 -14.16
N VAL A 26 1.24 -3.45 -15.39
CA VAL A 26 2.31 -2.89 -16.25
C VAL A 26 1.97 -1.46 -16.69
N ALA A 27 0.71 -1.21 -17.09
CA ALA A 27 0.25 0.13 -17.47
C ALA A 27 0.39 1.12 -16.30
N ALA A 28 0.03 0.70 -15.08
CA ALA A 28 0.19 1.52 -13.88
C ALA A 28 1.66 1.89 -13.63
N VAL A 29 2.62 0.98 -13.86
CA VAL A 29 4.06 1.32 -13.74
C VAL A 29 4.47 2.40 -14.73
N PHE A 30 4.01 2.31 -15.99
CA PHE A 30 4.38 3.28 -17.01
C PHE A 30 3.75 4.65 -16.76
N GLU A 31 2.50 4.69 -16.29
CA GLU A 31 1.85 5.92 -15.86
C GLU A 31 2.59 6.57 -14.67
N LYS A 32 2.91 5.78 -13.65
CA LYS A 32 3.76 6.24 -12.53
C LYS A 32 5.10 6.76 -13.02
N THR A 33 5.74 6.06 -13.96
CA THR A 33 7.03 6.49 -14.53
C THR A 33 6.91 7.81 -15.28
N ALA A 34 5.81 8.03 -16.01
CA ALA A 34 5.54 9.31 -16.67
C ALA A 34 5.39 10.47 -15.66
N ILE A 35 4.69 10.23 -14.54
CA ILE A 35 4.58 11.20 -13.44
C ILE A 35 5.96 11.52 -12.82
N ILE A 36 6.81 10.50 -12.65
CA ILE A 36 8.19 10.68 -12.17
C ILE A 36 8.98 11.55 -13.13
N ILE A 37 8.94 11.26 -14.44
CA ILE A 37 9.60 12.05 -15.49
C ILE A 37 9.20 13.52 -15.42
N GLN A 38 7.90 13.80 -15.23
CA GLN A 38 7.39 15.17 -15.12
C GLN A 38 7.87 15.89 -13.84
N SER A 39 8.05 15.15 -12.75
CA SER A 39 8.42 15.70 -11.43
C SER A 39 9.93 15.85 -11.23
N LEU A 40 10.74 15.08 -11.97
CA LEU A 40 12.20 15.02 -11.82
C LEU A 40 12.93 16.37 -11.97
N PRO A 41 12.56 17.28 -12.89
CA PRO A 41 13.23 18.57 -13.00
C PRO A 41 13.19 19.39 -11.71
N SER A 42 12.05 19.42 -11.02
CA SER A 42 11.89 20.11 -9.73
C SER A 42 12.72 19.45 -8.64
N ILE A 43 12.70 18.12 -8.57
CA ILE A 43 13.48 17.34 -7.60
C ILE A 43 14.99 17.60 -7.78
N LYS A 44 15.44 17.68 -9.03
CA LYS A 44 16.83 18.00 -9.37
C LYS A 44 17.19 19.46 -9.04
N ALA A 45 16.27 20.40 -9.27
CA ALA A 45 16.47 21.81 -8.91
C ALA A 45 16.63 22.00 -7.39
N GLU A 46 16.00 21.14 -6.58
CA GLU A 46 16.20 21.05 -5.13
C GLU A 46 17.49 20.31 -4.71
N GLY A 47 18.30 19.86 -5.68
CA GLY A 47 19.54 19.12 -5.42
C GLY A 47 19.32 17.67 -4.98
N HIS A 48 18.12 17.13 -5.16
CA HIS A 48 17.77 15.77 -4.75
C HIS A 48 17.89 14.76 -5.90
N ARG A 49 18.15 13.51 -5.51
CA ARG A 49 18.23 12.32 -6.38
C ARG A 49 17.19 11.29 -5.95
N LEU A 50 16.75 10.43 -6.87
CA LEU A 50 15.74 9.42 -6.59
C LEU A 50 16.29 8.00 -6.58
N LEU A 51 15.92 7.25 -5.54
CA LEU A 51 15.97 5.79 -5.52
C LEU A 51 14.57 5.24 -5.84
N ILE A 52 14.44 4.39 -6.85
CA ILE A 52 13.15 3.83 -7.28
C ILE A 52 13.16 2.32 -7.10
N TYR A 53 12.19 1.79 -6.37
CA TYR A 53 11.90 0.35 -6.31
C TYR A 53 10.77 -0.03 -7.26
N ILE A 54 11.07 -0.96 -8.18
CA ILE A 54 10.11 -1.63 -9.05
C ILE A 54 10.26 -3.13 -8.83
N LYS A 55 9.16 -3.82 -8.50
CA LYS A 55 9.16 -5.25 -8.18
C LYS A 55 9.56 -6.09 -9.39
N ASP A 56 8.90 -5.86 -10.52
CA ASP A 56 9.13 -6.61 -11.74
C ASP A 56 10.34 -6.06 -12.53
N THR A 57 11.32 -6.92 -12.81
CA THR A 57 12.56 -6.51 -13.47
C THR A 57 12.36 -6.08 -14.93
N ALA A 58 11.35 -6.59 -15.63
CA ALA A 58 11.06 -6.17 -17.00
C ALA A 58 10.43 -4.77 -17.00
N CYS A 59 9.51 -4.51 -16.06
CA CYS A 59 9.00 -3.17 -15.79
C CYS A 59 10.10 -2.18 -15.38
N ALA A 60 11.07 -2.61 -14.57
CA ALA A 60 12.21 -1.78 -14.17
C ALA A 60 13.06 -1.36 -15.38
N ARG A 61 13.36 -2.31 -16.28
CA ARG A 61 14.10 -2.05 -17.52
C ARG A 61 13.36 -1.09 -18.45
N GLU A 62 12.04 -1.25 -18.61
CA GLU A 62 11.27 -0.33 -19.46
C GLU A 62 11.19 1.07 -18.84
N ALA A 63 10.97 1.17 -17.53
CA ALA A 63 10.98 2.45 -16.82
C ALA A 63 12.34 3.15 -16.93
N HIS A 64 13.44 2.38 -16.84
CA HIS A 64 14.80 2.86 -17.10
C HIS A 64 14.92 3.47 -18.51
N GLY A 65 14.45 2.75 -19.54
CA GLY A 65 14.45 3.24 -20.92
C GLY A 65 13.58 4.49 -21.12
N MET A 66 12.43 4.59 -20.45
CA MET A 66 11.59 5.80 -20.47
C MET A 66 12.34 7.02 -19.91
N LEU A 67 13.04 6.85 -18.78
CA LEU A 67 13.81 7.93 -18.15
C LEU A 67 15.00 8.36 -19.01
N GLN A 68 15.71 7.41 -19.63
CA GLN A 68 16.80 7.71 -20.56
C GLN A 68 16.32 8.48 -21.81
N ARG A 69 15.17 8.08 -22.39
CA ARG A 69 14.55 8.81 -23.51
C ARG A 69 14.17 10.24 -23.12
N ALA A 70 13.80 10.46 -21.86
CA ALA A 70 13.56 11.77 -21.27
C ALA A 70 14.85 12.54 -20.90
N ARG A 71 16.03 12.00 -21.24
CA ARG A 71 17.37 12.59 -21.03
C ARG A 71 17.79 12.74 -19.56
N PHE A 72 17.28 11.89 -18.68
CA PHE A 72 17.79 11.77 -17.31
C PHE A 72 18.94 10.77 -17.25
N ASN A 73 19.95 11.07 -16.42
CA ASN A 73 21.02 10.12 -16.17
C ASN A 73 20.54 9.08 -15.17
N THR A 74 20.40 7.84 -15.60
CA THR A 74 19.83 6.76 -14.79
C THR A 74 20.74 5.55 -14.72
N PHE A 75 20.66 4.81 -13.62
CA PHE A 75 21.33 3.53 -13.45
C PHE A 75 20.32 2.45 -13.05
N ASP A 76 20.23 1.35 -13.80
CA ASP A 76 19.42 0.19 -13.43
C ASP A 76 20.27 -0.82 -12.66
N PHE A 77 20.21 -0.75 -11.33
CA PHE A 77 20.92 -1.67 -10.44
C PHE A 77 20.41 -3.12 -10.57
N SER A 78 19.19 -3.29 -11.11
CA SER A 78 18.58 -4.62 -11.29
C SER A 78 19.01 -5.32 -12.54
N ASP A 79 19.66 -4.64 -13.48
CA ASP A 79 20.01 -5.24 -14.76
C ASP A 79 20.84 -6.52 -14.52
N PRO A 80 20.36 -7.69 -14.97
CA PRO A 80 21.10 -8.93 -14.83
C PRO A 80 22.43 -8.92 -15.58
N CYS A 81 22.59 -8.06 -16.59
CA CYS A 81 23.83 -7.93 -17.36
C CYS A 81 24.96 -7.26 -16.57
N HIS A 82 24.66 -6.51 -15.50
CA HIS A 82 25.71 -5.94 -14.67
C HIS A 82 26.42 -7.01 -13.83
N SER A 83 27.74 -6.99 -13.88
CA SER A 83 28.61 -7.69 -12.94
C SER A 83 28.53 -7.06 -11.54
N PRO A 84 28.98 -7.76 -10.48
CA PRO A 84 29.08 -7.18 -9.14
C PRO A 84 29.96 -5.90 -9.11
N GLY A 85 31.05 -5.86 -9.88
CA GLY A 85 31.95 -4.69 -9.95
C GLY A 85 31.29 -3.48 -10.58
N GLU A 86 30.51 -3.66 -11.66
CA GLU A 86 29.74 -2.57 -12.28
C GLU A 86 28.66 -2.04 -11.34
N ARG A 87 27.97 -2.92 -10.59
CA ARG A 87 27.00 -2.48 -9.58
C ARG A 87 27.68 -1.68 -8.46
N ALA A 88 28.82 -2.14 -7.96
CA ALA A 88 29.57 -1.43 -6.93
C ALA A 88 30.05 -0.05 -7.43
N SER A 89 30.54 0.02 -8.68
CA SER A 89 30.93 1.28 -9.31
C SER A 89 29.75 2.22 -9.52
N GLY A 90 28.63 1.72 -10.05
CA GLY A 90 27.40 2.49 -10.23
C GLY A 90 26.83 3.01 -8.91
N LEU A 91 26.87 2.20 -7.86
CA LEU A 91 26.48 2.61 -6.51
C LEU A 91 27.41 3.70 -5.95
N ALA A 92 28.73 3.56 -6.11
CA ALA A 92 29.68 4.58 -5.67
C ALA A 92 29.43 5.92 -6.37
N LYS A 93 29.19 5.90 -7.68
CA LYS A 93 28.82 7.09 -8.48
C LYS A 93 27.50 7.70 -8.05
N PHE A 94 26.49 6.87 -7.74
CA PHE A 94 25.20 7.33 -7.26
C PHE A 94 25.29 7.97 -5.87
N ASN A 95 26.18 7.47 -5.00
CA ASN A 95 26.36 7.95 -3.65
C ASN A 95 27.33 9.13 -3.52
N ASP A 96 28.02 9.54 -4.60
CA ASP A 96 28.94 10.67 -4.58
C ASP A 96 28.18 11.96 -4.20
N PRO A 97 28.51 12.62 -3.07
CA PRO A 97 27.81 13.82 -2.62
C PRO A 97 28.14 15.06 -3.46
N ALA A 98 29.32 15.12 -4.07
CA ALA A 98 29.82 16.29 -4.78
C ALA A 98 29.47 16.26 -6.28
N ASN A 99 29.57 15.08 -6.91
CA ASN A 99 29.41 14.96 -8.36
C ASN A 99 28.78 13.63 -8.79
N SER A 100 27.54 13.40 -8.38
CA SER A 100 26.79 12.24 -8.85
C SER A 100 26.60 12.26 -10.36
N GLU A 101 26.95 11.15 -11.02
CA GLU A 101 26.67 10.97 -12.44
C GLU A 101 25.18 10.70 -12.71
N PHE A 102 24.43 10.27 -11.69
CA PHE A 102 23.05 9.82 -11.82
C PHE A 102 22.04 10.72 -11.10
N ASP A 103 20.94 11.01 -11.79
CA ASP A 103 19.73 11.64 -11.24
C ASP A 103 18.85 10.60 -10.54
N VAL A 104 18.83 9.37 -11.07
CA VAL A 104 17.95 8.28 -10.64
C VAL A 104 18.68 6.94 -10.60
N LEU A 105 18.49 6.19 -9.53
CA LEU A 105 18.84 4.77 -9.46
C LEU A 105 17.56 3.94 -9.36
N ILE A 106 17.42 2.95 -10.24
CA ILE A 106 16.30 2.00 -10.26
C ILE A 106 16.79 0.66 -9.73
N THR A 107 16.01 0.05 -8.85
CA THR A 107 16.31 -1.27 -8.30
C THR A 107 15.04 -2.09 -8.08
N SER A 108 15.24 -3.36 -7.84
CA SER A 108 14.22 -4.34 -7.50
C SER A 108 14.47 -4.81 -6.08
N TYR A 109 13.44 -5.35 -5.43
CA TYR A 109 13.56 -5.77 -4.04
C TYR A 109 14.62 -6.85 -3.82
N GLN A 110 14.76 -7.79 -4.75
CA GLN A 110 15.71 -8.89 -4.64
C GLN A 110 17.16 -8.41 -4.54
N ARG A 111 17.52 -7.33 -5.24
CA ARG A 111 18.89 -6.78 -5.23
C ARG A 111 19.04 -5.56 -4.33
N GLY A 112 18.04 -4.70 -4.25
CA GLY A 112 18.09 -3.46 -3.48
C GLY A 112 17.87 -3.66 -1.99
N ALA A 113 16.85 -4.43 -1.60
CA ALA A 113 16.38 -4.44 -0.21
C ALA A 113 17.32 -5.24 0.74
N GLY A 114 18.16 -6.14 0.23
CA GLY A 114 19.08 -6.95 1.04
C GLY A 114 20.55 -6.53 0.99
N GLU A 115 20.98 -5.87 -0.09
CA GLU A 115 22.41 -5.68 -0.41
C GLU A 115 22.75 -4.23 -0.79
N GLY A 116 21.73 -3.40 -1.06
CA GLY A 116 21.90 -2.06 -1.59
C GLY A 116 22.15 -1.03 -0.50
N ASN A 117 23.36 -0.49 -0.51
CA ASN A 117 23.75 0.56 0.42
C ASN A 117 23.58 1.96 -0.21
N PHE A 118 22.34 2.41 -0.38
CA PHE A 118 22.00 3.62 -1.16
C PHE A 118 22.03 4.91 -0.32
N HIS A 119 22.62 4.87 0.87
CA HIS A 119 22.69 6.01 1.77
C HIS A 119 23.87 6.94 1.45
N GLY A 120 23.79 8.17 1.95
CA GLY A 120 24.78 9.21 1.74
C GLY A 120 24.10 10.44 1.16
N ALA A 121 24.09 10.52 -0.17
CA ALA A 121 23.56 11.70 -0.87
C ALA A 121 22.12 11.56 -1.38
N CYS A 122 21.58 10.34 -1.50
CA CYS A 122 20.17 10.13 -1.78
C CYS A 122 19.33 10.13 -0.49
N ARG A 123 18.18 10.81 -0.53
CA ARG A 123 17.24 10.96 0.60
C ARG A 123 15.77 10.83 0.19
N ARG A 124 15.52 10.51 -1.08
CA ARG A 124 14.17 10.44 -1.66
C ARG A 124 14.00 9.07 -2.31
N GLY A 125 13.11 8.28 -1.74
CA GLY A 125 12.79 6.94 -2.21
C GLY A 125 11.38 6.87 -2.77
N LEU A 126 11.20 6.18 -3.90
CA LEU A 126 9.92 5.89 -4.52
C LEU A 126 9.68 4.39 -4.54
N ILE A 127 8.50 3.96 -4.08
CA ILE A 127 7.99 2.61 -4.28
C ILE A 127 6.97 2.67 -5.42
N VAL A 128 7.36 2.20 -6.61
CA VAL A 128 6.49 2.21 -7.81
C VAL A 128 5.62 0.97 -7.87
N GLN A 129 6.14 -0.17 -7.43
CA GLN A 129 5.36 -1.38 -7.18
C GLN A 129 5.69 -1.89 -5.78
N LEU A 130 4.67 -2.26 -5.01
CA LEU A 130 4.85 -2.83 -3.68
C LEU A 130 5.48 -4.24 -3.74
N PRO A 131 6.26 -4.65 -2.72
CA PRO A 131 6.80 -5.99 -2.64
C PRO A 131 5.75 -7.02 -2.22
N ASP A 132 6.15 -8.29 -2.22
CA ASP A 132 5.29 -9.40 -1.76
C ASP A 132 5.19 -9.53 -0.24
N ASP A 133 6.03 -8.84 0.52
CA ASP A 133 5.96 -8.93 1.96
C ASP A 133 6.40 -7.66 2.67
N VAL A 134 5.88 -7.52 3.89
CA VAL A 134 6.10 -6.38 4.78
C VAL A 134 7.58 -6.23 5.14
N GLN A 135 8.29 -7.33 5.42
CA GLN A 135 9.70 -7.25 5.80
C GLN A 135 10.54 -6.69 4.67
N THR A 136 10.29 -7.12 3.44
CA THR A 136 10.93 -6.60 2.22
C THR A 136 10.62 -5.11 2.02
N LEU A 137 9.39 -4.66 2.29
CA LEU A 137 9.05 -3.23 2.24
C LEU A 137 9.87 -2.42 3.25
N TYR A 138 9.96 -2.89 4.51
CA TYR A 138 10.73 -2.20 5.54
C TYR A 138 12.24 -2.24 5.25
N LYS A 139 12.76 -3.34 4.73
CA LYS A 139 14.15 -3.45 4.26
C LYS A 139 14.45 -2.46 3.14
N ALA A 140 13.56 -2.35 2.15
CA ALA A 140 13.67 -1.35 1.09
C ALA A 140 13.67 0.08 1.66
N ARG A 141 12.77 0.39 2.60
CA ARG A 141 12.74 1.70 3.26
C ARG A 141 14.01 2.01 4.06
N LYS A 142 14.56 0.99 4.75
CA LYS A 142 15.82 1.08 5.49
C LYS A 142 17.04 1.23 4.58
N SER A 143 16.97 0.90 3.29
CA SER A 143 18.11 1.04 2.36
C SER A 143 18.61 2.49 2.14
N LEU A 144 17.81 3.50 2.51
CA LEU A 144 18.22 4.91 2.56
C LEU A 144 18.59 5.42 3.97
N ASN A 145 18.37 4.60 5.00
CA ASN A 145 18.55 4.97 6.40
C ASN A 145 19.77 4.25 6.99
N HIS A 146 20.88 4.96 7.14
CA HIS A 146 22.11 4.42 7.69
C HIS A 146 22.92 5.49 8.45
N ILE A 147 23.86 5.04 9.27
CA ILE A 147 24.81 5.90 10.00
C ILE A 147 25.54 6.81 8.98
N GLY A 148 25.47 8.14 9.21
CA GLY A 148 26.07 9.16 8.34
C GLY A 148 25.06 9.99 7.53
N GLN A 149 23.79 9.60 7.52
CA GLN A 149 22.72 10.40 6.89
C GLN A 149 22.38 11.63 7.76
N THR A 150 22.42 12.84 7.17
CA THR A 150 22.19 14.10 7.92
C THR A 150 20.73 14.56 7.94
N GLU A 151 19.86 13.94 7.13
CA GLU A 151 18.44 14.24 7.03
C GLU A 151 17.61 12.97 6.89
N ALA A 152 16.42 12.93 7.49
CA ALA A 152 15.54 11.76 7.42
C ALA A 152 15.16 11.43 5.96
N PRO A 153 15.33 10.17 5.50
CA PRO A 153 14.85 9.75 4.19
C PRO A 153 13.34 9.92 4.06
N ARG A 154 12.91 10.44 2.91
CA ARG A 154 11.49 10.56 2.57
C ARG A 154 11.11 9.50 1.55
N TRP A 155 10.15 8.66 1.90
CA TRP A 155 9.60 7.64 1.03
C TRP A 155 8.21 8.03 0.54
N ILE A 156 7.95 7.83 -0.76
CA ILE A 156 6.61 7.95 -1.34
C ILE A 156 6.28 6.60 -1.97
N THR A 157 5.14 6.03 -1.59
CA THR A 157 4.57 4.87 -2.28
C THR A 157 3.59 5.38 -3.33
N MET A 158 3.86 5.10 -4.60
CA MET A 158 3.02 5.54 -5.69
C MET A 158 1.81 4.62 -5.82
N TYR A 159 0.64 5.23 -5.98
CA TYR A 159 -0.64 4.54 -6.02
C TYR A 159 -1.51 5.16 -7.10
N ILE A 160 -2.06 4.34 -7.99
CA ILE A 160 -3.07 4.73 -8.97
C ILE A 160 -4.41 4.13 -8.52
N ASN A 161 -5.41 4.99 -8.36
CA ASN A 161 -6.76 4.56 -8.00
C ASN A 161 -7.36 3.65 -9.08
N TYR A 162 -8.21 2.72 -8.67
CA TYR A 162 -8.90 1.76 -9.55
C TYR A 162 -7.92 0.89 -10.33
N SER A 163 -6.77 0.60 -9.72
CA SER A 163 -5.73 -0.25 -10.31
C SER A 163 -5.39 -1.42 -9.39
N TYR A 164 -4.52 -2.30 -9.87
CA TYR A 164 -4.05 -3.42 -9.07
C TYR A 164 -3.24 -3.00 -7.82
N ASP A 165 -2.82 -1.73 -7.73
CA ASP A 165 -2.18 -1.19 -6.53
C ASP A 165 -3.03 -1.37 -5.27
N ALA A 166 -4.36 -1.25 -5.40
CA ALA A 166 -5.28 -1.45 -4.29
C ALA A 166 -5.20 -2.87 -3.71
N HIS A 167 -4.99 -3.85 -4.59
CA HIS A 167 -4.82 -5.23 -4.20
C HIS A 167 -3.49 -5.46 -3.48
N ASP A 168 -2.39 -4.96 -4.05
CA ASP A 168 -1.06 -5.10 -3.45
C ASP A 168 -0.97 -4.40 -2.10
N GLU A 169 -1.55 -3.20 -1.99
CA GLU A 169 -1.63 -2.45 -0.73
C GLU A 169 -2.46 -3.22 0.31
N PHE A 170 -3.61 -3.76 -0.09
CA PHE A 170 -4.44 -4.56 0.82
C PHE A 170 -3.72 -5.82 1.30
N ARG A 171 -2.98 -6.50 0.42
CA ARG A 171 -2.26 -7.72 0.75
C ARG A 171 -1.16 -7.47 1.79
N LEU A 172 -0.42 -6.37 1.67
CA LEU A 172 0.53 -5.95 2.69
C LEU A 172 -0.17 -5.52 3.98
N ALA A 173 -1.25 -4.74 3.89
CA ALA A 173 -2.03 -4.35 5.06
C ALA A 173 -2.57 -5.57 5.84
N GLN A 174 -2.93 -6.65 5.14
CA GLN A 174 -3.33 -7.91 5.76
C GLN A 174 -2.19 -8.60 6.51
N GLN A 175 -0.98 -8.58 5.96
CA GLN A 175 0.19 -9.11 6.65
C GLN A 175 0.56 -8.27 7.87
N GLU A 176 0.52 -6.93 7.78
CA GLU A 176 0.78 -6.03 8.91
C GLU A 176 -0.26 -6.21 10.02
N ALA A 177 -1.55 -6.29 9.68
CA ALA A 177 -2.61 -6.52 10.65
C ALA A 177 -2.45 -7.87 11.38
N ARG A 178 -1.98 -8.93 10.70
CA ARG A 178 -1.65 -10.21 11.35
C ARG A 178 -0.44 -10.08 12.25
N MET A 179 0.61 -9.40 11.81
CA MET A 179 1.81 -9.17 12.61
C MET A 179 1.48 -8.40 13.90
N ILE A 180 0.61 -7.39 13.85
CA ILE A 180 0.12 -6.66 15.05
C ILE A 180 -0.54 -7.62 16.06
N ILE A 181 -1.21 -8.67 15.59
CA ILE A 181 -1.90 -9.64 16.44
C ILE A 181 -0.93 -10.69 17.00
N GLU A 182 -0.06 -11.22 16.14
CA GLU A 182 0.78 -12.39 16.41
C GLU A 182 2.10 -12.01 17.09
N ASP A 183 2.70 -10.89 16.68
CA ASP A 183 4.00 -10.41 17.17
C ASP A 183 4.06 -8.86 17.14
N PRO A 184 3.37 -8.20 18.11
CA PRO A 184 3.32 -6.75 18.17
C PRO A 184 4.70 -6.12 18.42
N GLU A 185 5.62 -6.84 19.07
CA GLU A 185 6.99 -6.37 19.33
C GLU A 185 7.81 -6.32 18.03
N LEU A 186 7.70 -7.35 17.19
CA LEU A 186 8.30 -7.32 15.85
C LEU A 186 7.73 -6.17 15.03
N HIS A 187 6.40 -5.99 15.01
CA HIS A 187 5.79 -4.87 14.30
C HIS A 187 6.32 -3.52 14.83
N GLN A 188 6.41 -3.36 16.15
CA GLN A 188 6.98 -2.17 16.80
C GLN A 188 8.45 -1.93 16.39
N SER A 189 9.25 -2.99 16.25
CA SER A 189 10.65 -2.86 15.82
C SER A 189 10.81 -2.37 14.38
N LEU A 190 9.77 -2.51 13.56
CA LEU A 190 9.74 -2.06 12.16
C LEU A 190 9.33 -0.58 12.04
N SER A 191 8.63 -0.02 13.04
CA SER A 191 8.13 1.36 13.04
C SER A 191 8.58 2.11 14.30
N THR A 192 9.44 3.13 14.13
CA THR A 192 9.99 3.91 15.25
C THR A 192 9.07 5.01 15.77
N ASP A 193 8.04 5.36 15.01
CA ASP A 193 7.31 6.62 15.20
C ASP A 193 5.96 6.44 15.90
N PHE A 194 5.55 5.20 16.16
CA PHE A 194 4.25 4.89 16.74
C PHE A 194 4.34 3.72 17.70
N THR A 195 3.78 3.86 18.90
CA THR A 195 3.62 2.75 19.85
C THR A 195 2.36 1.96 19.53
N VAL A 196 2.52 0.69 19.13
CA VAL A 196 1.39 -0.21 18.83
C VAL A 196 0.60 -0.47 20.12
N PRO A 197 -0.68 -0.04 20.21
CA PRO A 197 -1.48 -0.30 21.40
C PRO A 197 -1.80 -1.79 21.50
N ARG A 198 -1.80 -2.32 22.72
CA ARG A 198 -2.16 -3.73 22.97
C ARG A 198 -3.67 -3.92 22.77
N ILE A 199 -4.06 -4.88 21.94
CA ILE A 199 -5.45 -5.31 21.80
C ILE A 199 -5.79 -6.26 22.97
N ASP A 200 -6.78 -5.88 23.77
CA ASP A 200 -7.29 -6.65 24.91
C ASP A 200 -7.59 -8.12 24.53
N GLU A 201 -7.22 -9.07 25.40
CA GLU A 201 -7.32 -10.51 25.14
C GLU A 201 -8.77 -11.01 25.02
N ARG A 202 -9.73 -10.27 25.59
CA ARG A 202 -11.16 -10.56 25.44
C ARG A 202 -11.65 -10.35 24.01
N ILE A 203 -10.95 -9.52 23.23
CA ILE A 203 -11.24 -9.32 21.82
C ILE A 203 -10.56 -10.43 21.01
N THR A 204 -11.37 -11.32 20.45
CA THR A 204 -10.93 -12.54 19.77
C THR A 204 -11.39 -12.57 18.30
N GLY A 205 -10.89 -13.55 17.55
CA GLY A 205 -11.37 -13.85 16.19
C GLY A 205 -11.33 -12.66 15.23
N GLN A 206 -12.40 -12.49 14.45
CA GLN A 206 -12.50 -11.41 13.45
C GLN A 206 -12.55 -10.01 14.09
N HIS A 207 -13.10 -9.87 15.30
CA HIS A 207 -13.09 -8.59 16.03
C HIS A 207 -11.67 -8.13 16.33
N ARG A 208 -10.78 -9.07 16.68
CA ARG A 208 -9.35 -8.77 16.88
C ARG A 208 -8.70 -8.29 15.60
N LEU A 209 -9.06 -8.89 14.47
CA LEU A 209 -8.59 -8.46 13.15
C LEU A 209 -9.09 -7.05 12.78
N ILE A 210 -10.35 -6.73 13.05
CA ILE A 210 -10.90 -5.37 12.88
C ILE A 210 -10.07 -4.36 13.70
N CYS A 211 -9.76 -4.67 14.96
CA CYS A 211 -8.95 -3.81 15.81
C CYS A 211 -7.52 -3.64 15.26
N ALA A 212 -6.91 -4.71 14.76
CA ALA A 212 -5.57 -4.63 14.18
C ALA A 212 -5.52 -3.75 12.92
N TYR A 213 -6.53 -3.82 12.05
CA TYR A 213 -6.63 -2.89 10.91
C TYR A 213 -6.90 -1.45 11.35
N GLU A 214 -7.58 -1.23 12.48
CA GLU A 214 -7.73 0.11 13.04
C GLU A 214 -6.39 0.66 13.57
N ILE A 215 -5.61 -0.15 14.28
CA ILE A 215 -4.26 0.26 14.68
C ILE A 215 -3.43 0.61 13.44
N LEU A 216 -3.51 -0.24 12.42
CA LEU A 216 -2.78 -0.02 11.18
C LEU A 216 -3.18 1.29 10.48
N GLN A 217 -4.47 1.62 10.40
CA GLN A 217 -4.91 2.85 9.76
C GLN A 217 -4.47 4.10 10.54
N GLN A 218 -4.35 4.01 11.87
CA GLN A 218 -3.80 5.08 12.71
C GLN A 218 -2.31 5.29 12.45
N ILE A 219 -1.54 4.21 12.32
CA ILE A 219 -0.11 4.26 11.99
C ILE A 219 0.10 4.90 10.61
N GLN A 220 -0.70 4.49 9.63
CA GLN A 220 -0.57 4.94 8.25
C GLN A 220 -1.30 6.27 7.97
N LEU A 221 -2.06 6.78 8.93
CA LEU A 221 -2.88 7.99 8.82
C LEU A 221 -3.80 8.00 7.58
N THR A 222 -4.35 6.84 7.21
CA THR A 222 -5.20 6.72 6.01
C THR A 222 -6.60 7.26 6.24
N GLY A 223 -7.06 7.30 7.49
CA GLY A 223 -8.40 7.76 7.88
C GLY A 223 -9.52 6.76 7.58
N PHE A 224 -9.18 5.54 7.16
CA PHE A 224 -10.13 4.44 6.95
C PHE A 224 -9.42 3.09 7.07
N SER A 225 -10.14 2.09 7.59
CA SER A 225 -9.68 0.72 7.69
C SER A 225 -9.71 0.03 6.33
N LYS A 226 -8.65 -0.73 6.02
CA LYS A 226 -8.57 -1.57 4.81
C LYS A 226 -9.21 -2.96 5.01
N TYR A 227 -9.69 -3.27 6.21
CA TYR A 227 -10.39 -4.52 6.53
C TYR A 227 -11.45 -4.95 5.49
N PRO A 228 -12.39 -4.07 5.04
CA PRO A 228 -13.43 -4.47 4.09
C PRO A 228 -12.93 -4.88 2.71
N ARG A 229 -11.71 -4.52 2.33
CA ARG A 229 -11.13 -4.92 1.04
C ARG A 229 -10.89 -6.43 0.94
N ALA A 230 -10.91 -7.17 2.05
CA ALA A 230 -10.78 -8.64 2.06
C ALA A 230 -11.83 -9.37 1.19
N ARG A 231 -12.99 -8.74 0.97
CA ARG A 231 -14.12 -9.29 0.24
C ARG A 231 -14.39 -8.64 -1.13
N MET A 232 -13.73 -7.53 -1.43
CA MET A 232 -13.94 -6.73 -2.65
C MET A 232 -13.03 -7.21 -3.78
N CYS A 233 -13.47 -7.07 -5.03
CA CYS A 233 -12.58 -7.13 -6.19
C CYS A 233 -11.64 -5.93 -6.21
N TRP A 234 -10.46 -6.06 -6.82
CA TRP A 234 -9.41 -5.04 -6.70
C TRP A 234 -9.82 -3.68 -7.30
N ASP A 235 -10.60 -3.72 -8.37
CA ASP A 235 -11.18 -2.58 -9.08
C ASP A 235 -12.26 -1.86 -8.27
N GLU A 236 -12.81 -2.49 -7.23
CA GLU A 236 -13.82 -1.92 -6.34
C GLU A 236 -13.22 -1.35 -5.04
N MET A 237 -11.96 -1.68 -4.72
CA MET A 237 -11.32 -1.34 -3.44
C MET A 237 -11.09 0.17 -3.22
N ASP A 238 -11.17 0.95 -4.30
CA ASP A 238 -11.00 2.40 -4.31
C ASP A 238 -12.31 3.16 -4.49
N MET A 239 -13.43 2.45 -4.62
CA MET A 239 -14.74 3.07 -4.73
C MET A 239 -15.06 3.88 -3.46
N PRO A 240 -15.74 5.03 -3.57
CA PRO A 240 -16.12 5.83 -2.41
C PRO A 240 -16.88 5.03 -1.33
N GLU A 241 -17.70 4.06 -1.75
CA GLU A 241 -18.44 3.15 -0.88
C GLU A 241 -17.51 2.25 -0.06
N ALA A 242 -16.44 1.75 -0.67
CA ALA A 242 -15.44 0.94 0.03
C ALA A 242 -14.71 1.75 1.10
N LYS A 243 -14.41 3.02 0.80
CA LYS A 243 -13.81 3.95 1.77
C LYS A 243 -14.76 4.26 2.92
N LEU A 244 -16.03 4.52 2.65
CA LEU A 244 -17.06 4.75 3.68
C LEU A 244 -17.23 3.54 4.60
N GLU A 245 -17.26 2.33 4.03
CA GLU A 245 -17.26 1.10 4.83
C GLU A 245 -15.97 0.97 5.67
N GLY A 246 -14.82 1.32 5.11
CA GLY A 246 -13.55 1.35 5.83
C GLY A 246 -13.56 2.32 7.02
N GLN A 247 -14.20 3.48 6.89
CA GLN A 247 -14.38 4.43 8.00
C GLN A 247 -15.28 3.85 9.09
N PHE A 248 -16.33 3.13 8.71
CA PHE A 248 -17.18 2.44 9.67
C PHE A 248 -16.40 1.37 10.45
N TYR A 249 -15.65 0.49 9.78
CA TYR A 249 -14.84 -0.53 10.47
C TYR A 249 -13.73 0.08 11.32
N ALA A 250 -13.17 1.23 10.94
CA ALA A 250 -12.26 1.99 11.78
C ALA A 250 -12.96 2.45 13.08
N ALA A 251 -14.19 2.96 12.99
CA ALA A 251 -14.99 3.33 14.16
C ALA A 251 -15.33 2.12 15.05
N VAL A 252 -15.66 0.96 14.45
CA VAL A 252 -15.88 -0.30 15.17
C VAL A 252 -14.61 -0.74 15.91
N GLY A 253 -13.46 -0.74 15.25
CA GLY A 253 -12.18 -1.10 15.87
C GLY A 253 -11.85 -0.22 17.08
N ARG A 254 -12.03 1.11 16.96
CA ARG A 254 -11.84 2.04 18.09
C ARG A 254 -12.80 1.76 19.23
N PHE A 255 -14.08 1.54 18.92
CA PHE A 255 -15.10 1.25 19.93
C PHE A 255 -14.80 -0.04 20.69
N LEU A 256 -14.43 -1.11 19.99
CA LEU A 256 -14.10 -2.40 20.60
C LEU A 256 -12.87 -2.31 21.48
N MET A 257 -11.82 -1.62 21.04
CA MET A 257 -10.62 -1.40 21.88
C MET A 257 -10.94 -0.60 23.15
N ALA A 258 -11.88 0.35 23.10
CA ALA A 258 -12.35 1.09 24.27
C ALA A 258 -13.33 0.29 25.15
N ASN A 259 -14.05 -0.69 24.58
CA ASN A 259 -15.12 -1.45 25.24
C ASN A 259 -14.98 -2.97 24.98
N PRO A 260 -13.88 -3.60 25.44
CA PRO A 260 -13.52 -4.97 25.06
C PRO A 260 -14.55 -6.04 25.46
N THR A 261 -15.44 -5.76 26.42
CA THR A 261 -16.50 -6.68 26.87
C THR A 261 -17.76 -6.65 26.00
N THR A 262 -17.76 -5.93 24.88
CA THR A 262 -18.96 -5.71 24.05
C THR A 262 -18.90 -6.40 22.69
N THR A 263 -17.86 -7.21 22.46
CA THR A 263 -17.66 -7.95 21.20
C THR A 263 -18.83 -8.86 20.83
N ASP A 264 -19.53 -9.41 21.84
CA ASP A 264 -20.74 -10.22 21.69
C ASP A 264 -21.90 -9.46 21.01
N LYS A 265 -21.92 -8.13 21.10
CA LYS A 265 -22.93 -7.26 20.47
C LYS A 265 -22.66 -7.02 18.99
N PHE A 266 -21.48 -7.38 18.49
CA PHE A 266 -21.11 -7.25 17.09
C PHE A 266 -21.17 -8.63 16.42
N THR A 267 -22.36 -9.00 16.00
CA THR A 267 -22.63 -10.19 15.17
C THR A 267 -22.79 -9.77 13.71
N LYS A 268 -22.85 -10.75 12.80
CA LYS A 268 -23.09 -10.51 11.39
C LYS A 268 -24.41 -9.75 11.15
N GLU A 269 -25.47 -10.10 11.87
CA GLU A 269 -26.81 -9.51 11.73
C GLU A 269 -26.86 -8.09 12.30
N THR A 270 -26.17 -7.85 13.41
CA THR A 270 -26.17 -6.55 14.08
C THR A 270 -25.25 -5.55 13.40
N MET A 271 -24.16 -6.00 12.77
CA MET A 271 -23.18 -5.12 12.10
C MET A 271 -23.82 -4.24 11.01
N GLU A 272 -24.69 -4.81 10.18
CA GLU A 272 -25.40 -4.05 9.13
C GLU A 272 -26.32 -2.99 9.74
N VAL A 273 -27.04 -3.32 10.81
CA VAL A 273 -27.95 -2.39 11.48
C VAL A 273 -27.17 -1.27 12.18
N ILE A 274 -26.04 -1.59 12.81
CA ILE A 274 -25.15 -0.60 13.45
C ILE A 274 -24.59 0.35 12.38
N ALA A 275 -24.15 -0.18 11.23
CA ALA A 275 -23.64 0.64 10.13
C ALA A 275 -24.67 1.64 9.59
N LEU A 276 -25.94 1.22 9.47
CA LEU A 276 -27.05 2.08 9.03
C LEU A 276 -27.40 3.19 10.02
N ARG A 277 -27.07 3.02 11.31
CA ARG A 277 -27.31 4.02 12.37
C ARG A 277 -26.14 4.98 12.52
N TRP A 278 -24.94 4.55 12.16
CA TRP A 278 -23.71 5.31 12.30
C TRP A 278 -23.56 6.40 11.25
N GLU A 279 -22.95 7.51 11.63
CA GLU A 279 -22.69 8.66 10.78
C GLU A 279 -21.18 8.75 10.46
N PRO A 280 -20.79 8.83 9.17
CA PRO A 280 -19.39 8.98 8.79
C PRO A 280 -18.67 10.13 9.51
N GLY A 281 -17.49 9.82 10.06
CA GLY A 281 -16.66 10.78 10.80
C GLY A 281 -17.07 10.99 12.26
N LYS A 282 -18.12 10.33 12.77
CA LYS A 282 -18.50 10.35 14.19
C LYS A 282 -17.94 9.15 14.94
N GLU A 283 -17.82 9.28 16.26
CA GLU A 283 -17.53 8.14 17.12
C GLU A 283 -18.72 7.20 17.18
N LEU A 284 -18.43 5.89 17.22
CA LEU A 284 -19.44 4.89 17.50
C LEU A 284 -19.71 4.89 19.01
N THR A 285 -20.98 4.82 19.42
CA THR A 285 -21.38 4.88 20.84
C THR A 285 -22.21 3.65 21.21
N MET A 286 -22.39 3.41 22.52
CA MET A 286 -23.22 2.30 22.99
C MET A 286 -24.65 2.36 22.45
N ASP A 287 -25.22 3.56 22.29
CA ASP A 287 -26.58 3.75 21.74
C ASP A 287 -26.72 3.23 20.29
N HIS A 288 -25.66 3.36 19.48
CA HIS A 288 -25.65 2.76 18.15
C HIS A 288 -25.68 1.23 18.23
N VAL A 289 -24.90 0.67 19.16
CA VAL A 289 -24.70 -0.78 19.34
C VAL A 289 -25.95 -1.45 19.90
N VAL A 290 -26.58 -0.88 20.93
CA VAL A 290 -27.80 -1.43 21.54
C VAL A 290 -29.08 -1.06 20.78
N GLY A 291 -28.98 -0.12 19.83
CA GLY A 291 -30.04 0.20 18.89
C GLY A 291 -31.02 1.28 19.32
N ASN A 292 -30.58 2.17 20.21
CA ASN A 292 -31.33 3.35 20.61
C ASN A 292 -31.31 4.44 19.52
N CYS A 293 -30.32 4.42 18.61
CA CYS A 293 -30.26 5.35 17.49
C CYS A 293 -31.15 4.89 16.31
N PRO A 294 -31.92 5.80 15.67
CA PRO A 294 -32.64 5.47 14.45
C PRO A 294 -31.67 5.24 13.28
N ALA A 295 -32.10 4.45 12.29
CA ALA A 295 -31.39 4.33 11.03
C ALA A 295 -31.38 5.69 10.30
N ARG A 296 -30.27 6.01 9.65
CA ARG A 296 -30.07 7.30 9.00
C ARG A 296 -30.17 7.17 7.48
N PRO A 297 -30.72 8.18 6.76
CA PRO A 297 -30.74 8.18 5.30
C PRO A 297 -29.34 8.08 4.66
N ASN A 298 -28.32 8.60 5.36
CA ASN A 298 -26.91 8.57 4.99
C ASN A 298 -26.08 7.54 5.79
N GLY A 299 -26.74 6.54 6.38
CA GLY A 299 -26.04 5.45 7.06
C GLY A 299 -25.16 4.64 6.10
N VAL A 300 -24.14 3.98 6.64
CA VAL A 300 -23.21 3.20 5.82
C VAL A 300 -23.85 1.88 5.40
N LYS A 301 -23.83 1.61 4.10
CA LYS A 301 -24.21 0.31 3.54
C LYS A 301 -22.97 -0.56 3.42
N ILE A 302 -22.95 -1.66 4.15
CA ILE A 302 -21.89 -2.67 4.04
C ILE A 302 -21.97 -3.27 2.64
N TYR A 303 -20.86 -3.19 1.89
CA TYR A 303 -20.74 -3.59 0.49
C TYR A 303 -21.25 -5.02 0.27
N THR A 304 -22.05 -5.22 -0.78
CA THR A 304 -22.76 -6.49 -1.01
C THR A 304 -22.16 -7.34 -2.14
N CYS A 305 -21.33 -6.75 -2.99
CA CYS A 305 -20.62 -7.46 -4.05
C CYS A 305 -19.36 -8.08 -3.46
N VAL A 306 -19.37 -9.41 -3.36
CA VAL A 306 -18.29 -10.15 -2.71
C VAL A 306 -17.62 -11.05 -3.75
N LYS A 307 -16.29 -11.16 -3.69
CA LYS A 307 -15.52 -12.12 -4.49
C LYS A 307 -16.19 -13.51 -4.47
N PRO A 308 -16.27 -14.21 -5.62
CA PRO A 308 -16.80 -15.58 -5.65
C PRO A 308 -16.14 -16.46 -4.57
N GLY A 309 -16.95 -17.11 -3.74
CA GLY A 309 -16.48 -17.97 -2.64
C GLY A 309 -16.16 -17.26 -1.31
N LYS A 310 -16.32 -15.93 -1.21
CA LYS A 310 -16.28 -15.20 0.06
C LYS A 310 -17.71 -14.89 0.53
N GLY A 311 -17.98 -15.04 1.83
CA GLY A 311 -19.29 -14.76 2.42
C GLY A 311 -19.57 -13.27 2.59
N ARG A 312 -20.84 -12.89 2.71
CA ARG A 312 -21.26 -11.50 2.96
C ARG A 312 -20.83 -10.96 4.33
N GLY A 313 -20.77 -11.82 5.34
CA GLY A 313 -20.34 -11.48 6.70
C GLY A 313 -18.83 -11.66 6.87
N MET A 314 -18.17 -10.66 7.47
CA MET A 314 -16.79 -10.77 7.95
C MET A 314 -16.72 -11.03 9.46
N LEU A 315 -17.81 -11.56 10.02
CA LEU A 315 -17.91 -12.06 11.38
C LEU A 315 -18.37 -13.51 11.32
#